data_AF-A0A5J4P6X9-F1
#
_entry.id   AF-A0A5J4P6X9-F1
#
_cell.length_a   1.000
_cell.length_b   1.000
_cell.length_c   1.000
_cell.angle_alpha   90.00
_cell.angle_beta   90.00
_cell.angle_gamma   90.00
#
_symmetry.space_group_name_H-M   'P 1'
#
loop_
_entity.id
_entity.type
_entity.pdbx_description
1 polymer ?
#
loop_
_entity_poly.entity_id
_entity_poly.type
_entity_poly.pdbx_seq_one_letter_code
_entity_poly.pdbx_strand_id
1 'polypeptide(L)' 'MKKFTCYFLYVLLLFVVACACNDDIRIQQSYDFEVTYLPVPKKLKVGEVAEIRCRLVRSGEYAHTKYYLRYF' A
#
# COMPACT_ATOMS: atom_id res chain seq x y z
N MET A 1 -1.14 -48.28 -23.31
CA MET A 1 -1.24 -46.87 -23.76
C MET A 1 -2.02 -45.99 -22.80
N LYS A 2 -3.24 -46.35 -22.38
CA LYS A 2 -4.07 -45.52 -21.46
C LYS A 2 -3.37 -45.12 -20.13
N LYS A 3 -2.64 -46.05 -19.50
CA LYS A 3 -1.88 -45.78 -18.26
C LYS A 3 -0.75 -44.76 -18.45
N PHE A 4 -0.11 -44.77 -19.60
CA PHE A 4 0.99 -43.84 -19.93
C PHE A 4 0.44 -42.44 -20.21
N THR A 5 -0.70 -42.35 -20.90
CA THR A 5 -1.45 -41.09 -21.09
C THR A 5 -1.89 -40.48 -19.76
N CYS A 6 -2.40 -41.30 -18.82
CA CYS A 6 -2.74 -40.82 -17.47
C CYS A 6 -1.52 -40.27 -16.73
N TYR A 7 -0.38 -40.95 -16.77
CA TYR A 7 0.84 -40.49 -16.10
C TYR A 7 1.33 -39.15 -16.69
N PHE A 8 1.33 -39.02 -18.01
CA PHE A 8 1.69 -37.79 -18.70
C PHE A 8 0.78 -36.61 -18.31
N LEU A 9 -0.54 -36.85 -18.22
CA LEU A 9 -1.50 -35.84 -17.76
C LEU A 9 -1.27 -35.41 -16.31
N TYR A 10 -0.91 -36.35 -15.42
CA TYR A 10 -0.56 -36.02 -14.04
C TYR A 10 0.70 -35.15 -13.94
N VAL A 11 1.73 -35.46 -14.71
CA VAL A 11 2.97 -34.67 -14.74
C VAL A 11 2.71 -33.27 -15.30
N LEU A 12 1.91 -33.16 -16.37
CA LEU A 12 1.52 -31.88 -16.94
C LEU A 12 0.74 -31.02 -15.93
N LEU A 13 -0.18 -31.63 -15.19
CA LEU A 13 -0.98 -30.93 -14.18
C LEU A 13 -0.13 -30.42 -13.03
N LEU A 14 0.83 -31.22 -12.54
CA LEU A 14 1.78 -30.79 -11.52
C LEU A 14 2.67 -29.64 -12.00
N PHE A 15 3.09 -29.66 -13.27
CA PHE A 15 3.88 -28.59 -13.87
C PHE A 15 3.11 -27.27 -13.97
N VAL A 16 1.84 -27.33 -14.40
CA VAL A 16 0.96 -26.15 -14.46
C VAL A 16 0.75 -25.53 -13.08
N VAL A 17 0.54 -26.35 -12.05
CA VAL A 17 0.38 -25.87 -10.66
C VAL A 17 1.67 -25.22 -10.15
N ALA A 18 2.84 -25.80 -10.44
CA ALA A 18 4.12 -25.23 -10.04
C ALA A 18 4.40 -23.88 -10.74
N CYS A 19 4.03 -23.72 -12.01
CA CYS A 19 4.16 -22.47 -12.75
C CYS A 19 3.13 -21.40 -12.37
N ALA A 20 2.08 -21.75 -11.62
CA ALA A 20 1.04 -20.81 -11.19
C ALA A 20 1.40 -20.06 -9.90
N CYS A 21 2.47 -20.45 -9.19
CA CYS A 21 3.00 -19.67 -8.08
C CYS A 21 3.60 -18.36 -8.62
N ASN A 22 3.08 -17.23 -8.15
CA ASN A 22 3.66 -15.91 -8.41
C ASN A 22 4.32 -15.41 -7.12
N ASP A 23 5.57 -14.94 -7.23
CA ASP A 23 6.34 -14.38 -6.12
C ASP A 23 5.95 -12.92 -5.81
N ASP A 24 4.98 -12.35 -6.55
CA ASP A 24 4.43 -11.00 -6.34
C ASP A 24 3.54 -10.91 -5.09
N ILE A 25 4.08 -11.28 -3.93
CA ILE A 25 3.49 -10.92 -2.65
C ILE A 25 3.89 -9.48 -2.37
N ARG A 26 3.02 -8.54 -2.77
CA ARG A 26 3.14 -7.14 -2.36
C ARG A 26 2.81 -7.02 -0.88
N ILE A 27 3.79 -7.24 -0.02
CA ILE A 27 3.68 -6.92 1.40
C ILE A 27 3.50 -5.40 1.50
N GLN A 28 2.25 -4.96 1.61
CA GLN A 28 1.93 -3.57 1.86
C GLN A 28 2.18 -3.31 3.34
N GLN A 29 3.30 -2.66 3.65
CA GLN A 29 3.55 -2.18 5.00
C GLN A 29 2.57 -1.02 5.29
N SER A 30 1.56 -1.29 6.11
CA SER A 30 0.68 -0.25 6.65
C SER A 30 1.45 0.53 7.71
N TYR A 31 2.02 1.66 7.31
CA TYR A 31 2.51 2.64 8.27
C TYR A 31 1.30 3.38 8.81
N ASP A 32 0.84 3.03 10.00
CA ASP A 32 -0.29 3.74 10.60
C ASP A 32 0.18 5.13 11.05
N PHE A 33 -0.38 6.17 10.42
CA PHE A 33 -0.12 7.55 10.79
C PHE A 33 -1.38 8.39 10.63
N GLU A 34 -1.44 9.47 11.39
CA GLU A 34 -2.50 10.48 11.32
C GLU A 34 -1.87 11.86 11.10
N VAL A 35 -2.58 12.72 10.37
CA VAL A 35 -2.24 14.14 10.26
C VAL A 35 -3.29 14.94 11.01
N THR A 36 -2.88 15.49 12.15
CA THR A 36 -3.73 16.38 12.95
C THR A 36 -3.39 17.83 12.64
N TYR A 37 -4.34 18.74 12.88
CA TYR A 37 -4.13 20.17 12.66
C TYR A 37 -4.86 21.00 13.72
N LEU A 38 -4.37 22.22 13.96
CA LEU A 38 -5.08 23.15 14.85
C LEU A 38 -6.34 23.72 14.17
N PRO A 39 -7.36 24.14 14.93
CA PRO A 39 -8.55 24.77 14.35
C PRO A 39 -8.20 25.93 13.43
N VAL A 40 -8.80 25.94 12.23
CA VAL A 40 -8.60 26.97 11.20
C VAL A 40 -9.84 27.86 11.04
N PRO A 41 -9.68 29.11 10.58
CA PRO A 41 -10.82 29.98 10.27
C PRO A 41 -11.72 29.37 9.19
N LYS A 42 -13.04 29.37 9.42
CA LYS A 42 -14.04 28.85 8.45
C LYS A 42 -14.32 29.80 7.29
N LYS A 43 -13.88 31.06 7.38
CA LYS A 43 -14.08 32.11 6.38
C LYS A 43 -12.79 32.91 6.28
N LEU A 44 -12.45 33.33 5.06
CA LEU A 44 -11.32 34.20 4.76
C LEU A 44 -11.76 35.27 3.77
N LYS A 45 -11.24 36.49 3.94
CA LYS A 45 -11.38 37.58 2.97
C LYS A 45 -10.40 37.39 1.82
N VAL A 46 -10.67 38.04 0.69
CA VAL A 46 -9.74 38.05 -0.46
C VAL A 46 -8.43 38.69 -0.01
N GLY A 47 -7.32 37.98 -0.23
CA GLY A 47 -5.97 38.41 0.19
C GLY A 47 -5.61 38.10 1.65
N GLU A 48 -6.51 37.51 2.43
CA GLU A 48 -6.22 37.07 3.79
C GLU A 48 -5.46 35.74 3.80
N VAL A 49 -4.47 35.62 4.70
CA VAL A 49 -3.64 34.41 4.85
C VAL A 49 -4.08 33.68 6.11
N ALA A 50 -4.37 32.38 5.98
CA ALA A 50 -4.62 31.50 7.11
C ALA A 50 -3.40 30.63 7.40
N GLU A 51 -3.07 30.48 8.68
CA GLU A 51 -2.11 29.50 9.13
C GLU A 51 -2.78 28.13 9.31
N ILE A 52 -2.15 27.09 8.77
CA ILE A 52 -2.52 25.69 9.03
C ILE A 52 -1.33 25.00 9.69
N ARG A 53 -1.43 24.74 10.99
CA ARG A 53 -0.40 24.00 11.74
C ARG A 53 -0.71 22.52 11.72
N CYS A 54 0.01 21.76 10.89
CA CYS A 54 -0.10 20.31 10.81
C CYS A 54 0.89 19.60 11.76
N ARG A 55 0.48 18.46 12.30
CA ARG A 55 1.34 17.53 13.04
C ARG A 55 1.12 16.11 12.51
N LEU A 56 2.23 15.49 12.12
CA LEU A 56 2.27 14.07 11.79
C LEU A 56 2.39 13.26 13.09
N VAL A 57 1.37 12.46 13.40
CA VAL A 57 1.34 11.53 14.53
C VAL A 57 1.59 10.13 13.99
N ARG A 58 2.68 9.50 14.43
CA ARG A 58 3.09 8.16 13.99
C ARG A 58 2.77 7.16 15.12
N SER A 59 2.21 6.00 14.78
CA SER A 59 1.98 4.92 15.77
C SER A 59 3.27 4.23 16.20
N GLY A 60 4.30 4.28 15.33
CA GLY A 60 5.62 3.70 15.59
C GLY A 60 6.75 4.47 14.92
N GLU A 61 7.98 4.13 15.30
CA GLU A 61 9.18 4.65 14.66
C GLU A 61 9.62 3.72 13.53
N TYR A 62 9.36 4.16 12.30
CA TYR A 62 9.71 3.43 11.10
C TYR A 62 10.98 4.04 10.48
N ALA A 63 12.03 3.23 10.35
CA ALA A 63 13.26 3.63 9.69
C ALA A 63 13.05 3.80 8.19
N HIS A 64 13.72 4.79 7.59
CA HIS A 64 13.70 5.08 6.14
C HIS A 64 12.33 5.44 5.53
N THR A 65 11.32 5.81 6.33
CA THR A 65 10.01 6.25 5.83
C THR A 65 10.02 7.70 5.34
N LYS A 66 9.37 7.96 4.21
CA LYS A 66 9.19 9.32 3.63
C LYS A 66 7.71 9.67 3.56
N TYR A 67 7.39 10.91 3.92
CA TYR A 67 6.03 11.45 3.86
C TYR A 67 5.97 12.54 2.79
N TYR A 68 4.89 12.55 2.02
CA TYR A 68 4.69 13.50 0.93
C TYR A 68 3.35 14.21 1.14
N LEU A 69 3.34 15.54 0.97
CA LEU A 69 2.14 16.37 1.04
C LEU A 69 1.80 16.92 -0.34
N ARG A 70 0.54 16.83 -0.74
CA ARG A 70 0.01 17.39 -1.98
C ARG A 70 -1.30 18.12 -1.68
N TYR A 71 -1.50 19.26 -2.33
CA TYR A 71 -2.77 19.97 -2.42
C TYR A 71 -3.15 20.16 -3.89
N PHE A 72 -4.41 20.49 -4.15
CA PHE A 72 -4.94 20.80 -5.48
C PHE A 72 -5.66 22.15 -5.44
#